data_AF-A0A4C1U0K2-F1
#
_entry.id   AF-A0A4C1U0K2-F1
#
_cell.length_a   1.000
_cell.length_b   1.000
_cell.length_c   1.000
_cell.angle_alpha   90.00
_cell.angle_beta   90.00
_cell.angle_gamma   90.00
#
_symmetry.space_group_name_H-M   'P 1'
#
loop_
_entity.id
_entity.type
_entity.pdbx_description
1 polymer ?
#
loop_
_entity_poly.entity_id
_entity_poly.type
_entity_poly.pdbx_seq_one_letter_code
_entity_poly.pdbx_strand_id
1 'polypeptide(L)'
;MIVILAVIIVTLLYYYTTKNYSYWFKKGVKHDPPVPLFGNNFKNYFGLASITEVSVELYNRYRGEKAVGFYRGPTPELLIRDPDIIRQILTTDFNSFHRRGIGRDPVKEPIFSNLFHVDGDRWKLLRQRLTPAFTTAKLKAMFPLIVECAEKLQKVAAESASKDVDCDVRDLMARFTTDFIGACGFGIDMDALNDDNSLFRVLGRSIFNLSVFRMFLITIKDLFPNFEKILPPFSTRFKKDLTNIFTKVQEERKGQHSGRNDFVDLLLELEKKGKIVGPSIEKTNADGTPAQAELEMDVKIMVAQLFIFFAAGFETSSSATSYTLHQLAYNQNVQEKVYQEIKLLAKYDNKLSYDA
;
A
#
# COMPACT_ATOMS: atom_id res chain seq x y z
N MET A 1 -0.13 36.15 -32.88
CA MET A 1 -0.50 34.71 -32.94
C MET A 1 -0.19 33.98 -31.63
N ILE A 2 1.05 34.00 -31.11
CA ILE A 2 1.43 33.30 -29.87
C ILE A 2 0.63 33.76 -28.64
N VAL A 3 0.44 35.08 -28.46
CA VAL A 3 -0.35 35.63 -27.35
C VAL A 3 -1.80 35.17 -27.39
N ILE A 4 -2.41 35.18 -28.58
CA ILE A 4 -3.80 34.73 -28.77
C ILE A 4 -3.93 33.24 -28.42
N LEU A 5 -3.00 32.41 -28.88
CA LEU A 5 -2.98 30.98 -28.55
C LEU A 5 -2.81 30.76 -27.04
N ALA A 6 -1.92 31.51 -26.38
CA ALA A 6 -1.74 31.41 -24.94
C ALA A 6 -3.01 31.77 -24.16
N VAL A 7 -3.70 32.86 -24.55
CA VAL A 7 -4.97 33.27 -23.94
C VAL A 7 -6.05 32.21 -24.14
N ILE A 8 -6.15 31.63 -25.33
CA ILE A 8 -7.10 30.54 -25.61
C ILE A 8 -6.80 29.33 -24.71
N ILE A 9 -5.55 28.90 -24.62
CA ILE A 9 -5.15 27.75 -23.78
C ILE A 9 -5.48 27.99 -22.31
N VAL A 10 -5.13 29.17 -21.77
CA VAL A 10 -5.40 29.51 -20.36
C VAL A 10 -6.91 29.55 -20.10
N THR A 11 -7.70 30.09 -21.02
CA THR A 11 -9.16 30.15 -20.90
C THR A 11 -9.79 28.76 -20.91
N LEU A 12 -9.36 27.90 -21.85
CA LEU A 12 -9.82 26.50 -21.92
C LEU A 12 -9.44 25.72 -20.67
N LEU A 13 -8.21 25.91 -20.17
CA LEU A 13 -7.73 25.28 -18.95
C LEU A 13 -8.55 25.73 -17.73
N TYR A 14 -8.81 27.04 -17.62
CA TYR A 14 -9.64 27.60 -16.56
C TYR A 14 -11.05 26.99 -16.59
N TYR A 15 -11.69 26.95 -17.76
CA TYR A 15 -13.03 26.38 -17.88
C TYR A 15 -13.05 24.87 -17.57
N TYR A 16 -12.09 24.11 -18.09
CA TYR A 16 -12.00 22.68 -17.84
C TYR A 16 -11.84 22.36 -16.35
N THR A 17 -11.00 23.12 -15.65
CA THR A 17 -10.65 22.85 -14.25
C THR A 17 -11.72 23.33 -13.27
N THR A 18 -12.41 24.43 -13.59
CA THR A 18 -13.40 25.04 -12.69
C THR A 18 -14.84 24.54 -12.93
N LYS A 19 -15.11 23.79 -14.01
CA LYS A 19 -16.47 23.33 -14.36
C LYS A 19 -17.23 22.63 -13.23
N ASN A 20 -16.52 21.93 -12.34
CA ASN A 20 -17.11 21.14 -11.25
C ASN A 20 -17.15 21.87 -9.90
N TYR A 21 -16.61 23.09 -9.79
CA TYR A 21 -16.44 23.79 -8.51
C TYR A 21 -17.74 24.25 -7.84
N SER A 22 -18.87 24.13 -8.55
CA SER A 22 -20.20 24.33 -7.98
C SER A 22 -20.84 23.06 -7.40
N TYR A 23 -20.19 21.90 -7.52
CA TYR A 23 -20.77 20.60 -7.14
C TYR A 23 -21.22 20.55 -5.68
N TRP A 24 -20.32 20.85 -4.72
CA TRP A 24 -20.65 20.77 -3.29
C TRP A 24 -21.63 21.85 -2.85
N PHE A 25 -21.50 23.06 -3.42
CA PHE A 25 -22.47 24.13 -3.21
C PHE A 25 -23.90 23.71 -3.61
N LYS A 26 -24.08 23.15 -4.80
CA LYS A 26 -25.37 22.66 -5.30
C LYS A 26 -25.95 21.51 -4.47
N LYS A 27 -25.10 20.75 -3.78
CA LYS A 27 -25.48 19.65 -2.89
C LYS A 27 -25.72 20.10 -1.44
N GLY A 28 -25.51 21.38 -1.13
CA GLY A 28 -25.64 21.90 0.24
C GLY A 28 -24.54 21.41 1.20
N VAL A 29 -23.42 20.90 0.68
CA VAL A 29 -22.30 20.39 1.48
C VAL A 29 -21.29 21.50 1.74
N LYS A 30 -20.91 21.69 3.00
CA LYS A 30 -19.87 22.65 3.41
C LYS A 30 -18.52 22.27 2.79
N HIS A 31 -17.80 23.26 2.25
CA HIS A 31 -16.51 23.06 1.61
C HIS A 31 -15.76 24.40 1.54
N ASP A 32 -14.44 24.33 1.40
CA ASP A 32 -13.63 25.52 1.13
C ASP A 32 -13.73 25.93 -0.34
N PRO A 33 -13.75 27.24 -0.67
CA PRO A 33 -13.68 27.70 -2.04
C PRO A 33 -12.45 27.13 -2.76
N PRO A 34 -12.63 26.43 -3.90
CA PRO A 34 -11.52 25.83 -4.62
C PRO A 34 -10.71 26.89 -5.39
N VAL A 35 -9.39 26.71 -5.45
CA VAL A 35 -8.49 27.51 -6.26
C VAL A 35 -8.53 27.01 -7.71
N PRO A 36 -8.65 27.88 -8.73
CA PRO A 36 -8.57 27.47 -10.14
C PRO A 36 -7.37 26.56 -10.40
N LEU A 37 -7.53 25.59 -11.30
CA LEU A 37 -6.58 24.48 -11.55
C LEU A 37 -6.46 23.49 -10.39
N PHE A 38 -6.13 23.93 -9.17
CA PHE A 38 -5.65 23.06 -8.10
C PHE A 38 -6.72 22.56 -7.13
N GLY A 39 -7.91 23.14 -7.14
CA GLY A 39 -8.93 22.87 -6.13
C GLY A 39 -8.45 23.29 -4.75
N ASN A 40 -8.63 22.42 -3.76
CA ASN A 40 -8.16 22.65 -2.40
C ASN A 40 -6.81 21.94 -2.11
N ASN A 41 -6.26 21.20 -3.08
CA ASN A 41 -5.05 20.38 -2.88
C ASN A 41 -3.73 21.10 -3.27
N PHE A 42 -3.75 22.43 -3.42
CA PHE A 42 -2.60 23.23 -3.85
C PHE A 42 -1.33 22.94 -3.04
N LYS A 43 -1.40 22.99 -1.69
CA LYS A 43 -0.23 22.75 -0.82
C LYS A 43 0.41 21.39 -1.10
N ASN A 44 -0.39 20.38 -1.43
CA ASN A 44 0.11 19.04 -1.73
C ASN A 44 0.83 18.95 -3.07
N TYR A 45 0.28 19.56 -4.12
CA TYR A 45 0.93 19.56 -5.44
C TYR A 45 2.29 20.26 -5.46
N PHE A 46 2.49 21.25 -4.58
CA PHE A 46 3.76 21.96 -4.45
C PHE A 46 4.66 21.41 -3.33
N GLY A 47 4.30 20.28 -2.71
CA GLY A 47 5.10 19.67 -1.64
C GLY A 47 5.18 20.49 -0.34
N LEU A 48 4.30 21.48 -0.17
CA LEU A 48 4.21 22.32 1.03
C LEU A 48 3.48 21.61 2.18
N ALA A 49 2.69 20.59 1.87
CA ALA A 49 2.02 19.73 2.85
C ALA A 49 1.74 18.35 2.24
N SER A 50 1.74 17.30 3.06
CA SER A 50 1.24 15.98 2.67
C SER A 50 -0.28 16.00 2.47
N ILE A 51 -0.80 15.03 1.72
CA ILE A 51 -2.25 14.86 1.54
C ILE A 51 -2.95 14.63 2.89
N THR A 52 -2.27 13.98 3.84
CA THR A 52 -2.76 13.76 5.20
C THR A 52 -2.87 15.07 5.97
N GLU A 53 -1.86 15.94 5.92
CA GLU A 53 -1.91 17.25 6.59
C GLU A 53 -3.01 18.14 6.02
N VAL A 54 -3.16 18.17 4.68
CA VAL A 54 -4.28 18.88 4.02
C VAL A 54 -5.63 18.35 4.50
N SER A 55 -5.78 17.03 4.59
CA SER A 55 -7.01 16.39 5.06
C SER A 55 -7.28 16.67 6.55
N VAL A 56 -6.25 16.66 7.38
CA VAL A 56 -6.35 16.96 8.83
C VAL A 56 -6.68 18.43 9.07
N GLU A 57 -6.13 19.36 8.28
CA GLU A 57 -6.46 20.78 8.32
C GLU A 57 -7.96 20.99 8.01
N LEU A 58 -8.46 20.36 6.94
CA LEU A 58 -9.88 20.40 6.58
C LEU A 58 -10.78 19.76 7.65
N TYR A 59 -10.38 18.59 8.15
CA TYR A 59 -11.09 17.87 9.22
C TYR A 59 -11.24 18.74 10.48
N ASN A 60 -10.18 19.46 10.88
CA ASN A 60 -10.18 20.31 12.07
C ASN A 60 -10.93 21.63 11.87
N ARG A 61 -10.92 22.20 10.66
CA ARG A 61 -11.59 23.46 10.36
C ARG A 61 -13.11 23.34 10.49
N TYR A 62 -13.69 22.25 10.00
CA TYR A 62 -15.13 22.04 9.98
C TYR A 62 -15.63 21.20 11.16
N ARG A 63 -15.12 21.46 12.37
CA ARG A 63 -15.60 20.80 13.60
C ARG A 63 -17.12 20.95 13.74
N GLY A 64 -17.83 19.84 13.88
CA GLY A 64 -19.30 19.79 13.96
C GLY A 64 -19.97 19.24 12.70
N GLU A 65 -19.33 19.33 11.53
CA GLU A 65 -19.88 18.75 10.29
C GLU A 65 -19.61 17.25 10.19
N LYS A 66 -20.62 16.49 9.74
CA LYS A 66 -20.51 15.04 9.53
C LYS A 66 -19.67 14.67 8.30
N ALA A 67 -19.69 15.53 7.29
CA ALA A 67 -18.91 15.39 6.06
C ALA A 67 -18.60 16.77 5.47
N VAL A 68 -17.49 16.87 4.74
CA VAL A 68 -16.99 18.12 4.19
C VAL A 68 -16.55 17.89 2.76
N GLY A 69 -17.04 18.71 1.84
CA GLY A 69 -16.64 18.68 0.45
C GLY A 69 -15.21 19.19 0.27
N PHE A 70 -14.49 18.56 -0.65
CA PHE A 70 -13.12 18.86 -1.02
C PHE A 70 -12.99 18.78 -2.55
N TYR A 71 -12.00 19.48 -3.11
CA TYR A 71 -11.66 19.39 -4.53
C TYR A 71 -10.20 18.99 -4.71
N ARG A 72 -9.96 17.81 -5.28
CA ARG A 72 -8.63 17.38 -5.75
C ARG A 72 -8.50 17.77 -7.23
N GLY A 73 -7.85 18.90 -7.49
CA GLY A 73 -7.85 19.48 -8.85
C GLY A 73 -9.30 19.79 -9.28
N PRO A 74 -9.79 19.27 -10.43
CA PRO A 74 -11.19 19.42 -10.86
C PRO A 74 -12.16 18.38 -10.27
N THR A 75 -11.67 17.42 -9.49
CA THR A 75 -12.46 16.28 -9.00
C THR A 75 -13.05 16.57 -7.61
N PRO A 76 -14.38 16.54 -7.44
CA PRO A 76 -14.99 16.64 -6.12
C PRO A 76 -14.77 15.35 -5.32
N GLU A 77 -14.29 15.49 -4.09
CA GLU A 77 -14.14 14.42 -3.11
C GLU A 77 -14.84 14.79 -1.80
N LEU A 78 -15.20 13.79 -1.00
CA LEU A 78 -15.92 14.00 0.25
C LEU A 78 -15.08 13.46 1.41
N LEU A 79 -14.73 14.34 2.35
CA LEU A 79 -14.10 13.96 3.60
C LEU A 79 -15.18 13.61 4.61
N ILE A 80 -15.23 12.35 5.04
CA ILE A 80 -16.19 11.85 6.02
C ILE A 80 -15.60 11.98 7.42
N ARG A 81 -16.39 12.48 8.37
CA ARG A 81 -15.98 12.69 9.77
C ARG A 81 -16.82 11.90 10.76
N ASP A 82 -18.07 11.65 10.42
CA ASP A 82 -19.03 10.95 11.27
C ASP A 82 -18.76 9.43 11.29
N PRO A 83 -18.52 8.82 12.45
CA PRO A 83 -18.21 7.39 12.56
C PRO A 83 -19.32 6.47 12.05
N ASP A 84 -20.59 6.86 12.16
CA ASP A 84 -21.71 6.04 11.68
C ASP A 84 -21.74 6.02 10.16
N ILE A 85 -21.47 7.17 9.51
CA ILE A 85 -21.32 7.25 8.05
C ILE A 85 -20.10 6.45 7.59
N ILE A 86 -18.95 6.56 8.28
CA ILE A 86 -17.75 5.77 7.96
C ILE A 86 -18.06 4.28 8.03
N ARG A 87 -18.72 3.84 9.11
CA ARG A 87 -19.13 2.45 9.28
C ARG A 87 -20.05 2.02 8.14
N GLN A 88 -21.08 2.80 7.84
CA GLN A 88 -22.02 2.49 6.76
C GLN A 88 -21.31 2.32 5.41
N ILE A 89 -20.42 3.23 5.04
CA ILE A 89 -19.62 3.17 3.80
C ILE A 89 -18.74 1.92 3.76
N LEU A 90 -18.04 1.63 4.87
CA LEU A 90 -17.05 0.54 4.91
C LEU A 90 -17.67 -0.85 5.08
N THR A 91 -18.87 -0.96 5.65
CA THR A 91 -19.50 -2.26 5.95
C THR A 91 -20.78 -2.53 5.18
N THR A 92 -21.72 -1.58 5.18
CA THR A 92 -23.09 -1.83 4.72
C THR A 92 -23.20 -1.59 3.22
N ASP A 93 -22.65 -0.48 2.74
CA ASP A 93 -22.82 -0.02 1.36
C ASP A 93 -21.63 -0.39 0.47
N PHE A 94 -20.97 -1.51 0.77
CA PHE A 94 -19.77 -1.96 0.03
C PHE A 94 -19.99 -1.99 -1.49
N ASN A 95 -21.16 -2.45 -1.95
CA ASN A 95 -21.46 -2.51 -3.39
C ASN A 95 -21.40 -1.13 -4.07
N SER A 96 -21.66 -0.05 -3.34
CA SER A 96 -21.54 1.32 -3.85
C SER A 96 -20.15 1.94 -3.65
N PHE A 97 -19.39 1.49 -2.65
CA PHE A 97 -18.11 2.09 -2.24
C PHE A 97 -16.89 1.18 -2.38
N HIS A 98 -16.98 0.10 -3.17
CA HIS A 98 -15.88 -0.87 -3.35
C HIS A 98 -14.67 -0.33 -4.12
N ARG A 99 -14.82 0.79 -4.85
CA ARG A 99 -13.74 1.38 -5.66
C ARG A 99 -12.81 2.23 -4.79
N ARG A 100 -11.51 2.00 -4.90
CA ARG A 100 -10.50 2.66 -4.05
C ARG A 100 -10.08 4.05 -4.52
N GLY A 101 -10.31 4.38 -5.79
CA GLY A 101 -9.96 5.70 -6.33
C GLY A 101 -8.46 5.96 -6.53
N ILE A 102 -7.61 4.93 -6.38
CA ILE A 102 -6.14 5.02 -6.54
C ILE A 102 -5.74 4.90 -8.04
N GLY A 103 -6.72 4.60 -8.90
CA GLY A 103 -6.75 4.89 -10.33
C GLY A 103 -5.47 4.52 -11.06
N ARG A 104 -5.07 3.24 -11.09
CA ARG A 104 -3.98 2.78 -11.95
C ARG A 104 -4.55 1.77 -12.92
N ASP A 105 -4.37 2.00 -14.23
CA ASP A 105 -4.83 1.08 -15.27
C ASP A 105 -4.00 -0.23 -15.24
N PRO A 106 -4.57 -1.35 -14.74
CA PRO A 106 -3.83 -2.61 -14.62
C PRO A 106 -3.52 -3.24 -15.99
N VAL A 107 -4.16 -2.78 -17.07
CA VAL A 107 -3.86 -3.22 -18.45
C VAL A 107 -2.55 -2.60 -18.92
N LYS A 108 -2.32 -1.31 -18.63
CA LYS A 108 -1.08 -0.61 -18.98
C LYS A 108 0.05 -0.91 -18.01
N GLU A 109 -0.30 -1.10 -16.75
CA GLU A 109 0.63 -1.31 -15.67
C GLU A 109 0.31 -2.64 -14.96
N PRO A 110 0.66 -3.81 -15.55
CA PRO A 110 0.30 -5.12 -14.99
C PRO A 110 0.76 -5.35 -13.55
N ILE A 111 1.81 -4.64 -13.10
CA ILE A 111 2.30 -4.70 -11.71
C ILE A 111 1.24 -4.22 -10.69
N PHE A 112 0.29 -3.40 -11.13
CA PHE A 112 -0.87 -2.96 -10.36
C PHE A 112 -2.09 -3.88 -10.50
N SER A 113 -1.98 -5.02 -11.17
CA SER A 113 -2.99 -6.09 -11.11
C SER A 113 -2.91 -6.86 -9.77
N ASN A 114 -2.91 -6.13 -8.66
CA ASN A 114 -2.71 -6.67 -7.32
C ASN A 114 -3.81 -6.27 -6.34
N LEU A 115 -3.92 -7.03 -5.24
CA LEU A 115 -4.99 -6.93 -4.26
C LEU A 115 -5.25 -5.51 -3.72
N PHE A 116 -4.23 -4.65 -3.70
CA PHE A 116 -4.37 -3.28 -3.22
C PHE A 116 -4.93 -2.32 -4.28
N HIS A 117 -4.62 -2.55 -5.56
CA HIS A 117 -4.89 -1.59 -6.63
C HIS A 117 -6.10 -1.96 -7.48
N VAL A 118 -6.41 -3.25 -7.65
CA VAL A 118 -7.61 -3.64 -8.39
C VAL A 118 -8.86 -3.41 -7.55
N ASP A 119 -9.97 -3.17 -8.22
CA ASP A 119 -11.31 -3.02 -7.66
C ASP A 119 -12.26 -4.11 -8.25
N GLY A 120 -13.51 -4.09 -7.83
CA GLY A 120 -14.59 -4.84 -8.49
C GLY A 120 -14.43 -6.36 -8.41
N ASP A 121 -14.79 -7.03 -9.50
CA ASP A 121 -14.75 -8.49 -9.60
C ASP A 121 -13.34 -9.04 -9.38
N ARG A 122 -12.33 -8.41 -9.98
CA ARG A 122 -10.94 -8.84 -9.86
C ARG A 122 -10.45 -8.75 -8.41
N TRP A 123 -10.78 -7.66 -7.71
CA TRP A 123 -10.47 -7.52 -6.29
C TRP A 123 -11.14 -8.61 -5.47
N LYS A 124 -12.44 -8.85 -5.67
CA LYS A 124 -13.21 -9.84 -4.91
C LYS A 124 -12.63 -11.25 -5.07
N LEU A 125 -12.35 -11.65 -6.32
CA LEU A 125 -11.77 -12.97 -6.63
C LEU A 125 -10.35 -13.11 -6.08
N LEU A 126 -9.49 -12.09 -6.22
CA LEU A 126 -8.15 -12.10 -5.61
C LEU A 126 -8.22 -12.17 -4.09
N ARG A 127 -9.09 -11.37 -3.46
CA ARG A 127 -9.25 -11.35 -2.00
C ARG A 127 -9.69 -12.71 -1.48
N GLN A 128 -10.66 -13.33 -2.15
CA GLN A 128 -11.11 -14.69 -1.83
C GLN A 128 -9.97 -15.71 -1.94
N ARG A 129 -9.15 -15.62 -3.01
CA ARG A 129 -8.05 -16.57 -3.24
C ARG A 129 -6.89 -16.39 -2.26
N LEU A 130 -6.58 -15.16 -1.86
CA LEU A 130 -5.43 -14.83 -1.01
C LEU A 130 -5.74 -14.85 0.49
N THR A 131 -7.01 -14.74 0.92
CA THR A 131 -7.35 -14.76 2.35
C THR A 131 -6.84 -16.01 3.10
N PRO A 132 -6.91 -17.24 2.53
CA PRO A 132 -6.39 -18.44 3.20
C PRO A 132 -4.89 -18.42 3.50
N ALA A 133 -4.12 -17.56 2.85
CA ALA A 133 -2.70 -17.32 3.11
C ALA A 133 -2.41 -16.87 4.53
N PHE A 134 -3.34 -16.12 5.11
CA PHE A 134 -3.17 -15.42 6.39
C PHE A 134 -3.98 -16.08 7.50
N THR A 135 -4.27 -17.38 7.37
CA THR A 135 -4.86 -18.17 8.46
C THR A 135 -3.86 -18.32 9.61
N THR A 136 -4.36 -18.46 10.84
CA THR A 136 -3.51 -18.69 12.02
C THR A 136 -2.55 -19.86 11.83
N ALA A 137 -3.00 -20.96 11.19
CA ALA A 137 -2.13 -22.11 10.91
C ALA A 137 -0.95 -21.76 9.99
N LYS A 138 -1.20 -21.01 8.91
CA LYS A 138 -0.13 -20.55 8.00
C LYS A 138 0.79 -19.54 8.68
N LEU A 139 0.25 -18.63 9.49
CA LEU A 139 1.06 -17.68 10.28
C LEU A 139 1.96 -18.40 11.29
N LYS A 140 1.44 -19.40 12.02
CA LYS A 140 2.23 -20.26 12.92
C LYS A 140 3.35 -21.00 12.17
N ALA A 141 3.05 -21.51 10.98
CA ALA A 141 4.04 -22.20 10.14
C ALA A 141 5.16 -21.27 9.64
N MET A 142 4.87 -19.97 9.45
CA MET A 142 5.87 -18.95 9.07
C MET A 142 6.64 -18.38 10.28
N PHE A 143 6.14 -18.54 11.51
CA PHE A 143 6.69 -17.90 12.70
C PHE A 143 8.19 -18.20 12.94
N PRO A 144 8.73 -19.41 12.68
CA PRO A 144 10.16 -19.67 12.82
C PRO A 144 11.03 -18.71 11.97
N LEU A 145 10.59 -18.36 10.75
CA LEU A 145 11.29 -17.39 9.90
C LEU A 145 11.33 -15.99 10.53
N ILE A 146 10.28 -15.63 11.27
CA ILE A 146 10.20 -14.35 11.99
C ILE A 146 11.21 -14.33 13.14
N VAL A 147 11.32 -15.44 13.88
CA VAL A 147 12.27 -15.57 14.99
C VAL A 147 13.70 -15.47 14.48
N GLU A 148 14.05 -16.15 13.39
CA GLU A 148 15.37 -16.05 12.75
C GLU A 148 15.74 -14.60 12.40
N CYS A 149 14.82 -13.84 11.81
CA CYS A 149 15.04 -12.42 11.52
C CYS A 149 15.18 -11.58 12.81
N ALA A 150 14.41 -11.88 13.85
CA ALA A 150 14.44 -11.15 15.12
C ALA A 150 15.75 -11.39 15.88
N GLU A 151 16.28 -12.61 15.86
CA GLU A 151 17.59 -12.96 16.44
C GLU A 151 18.73 -12.21 15.72
N LYS A 152 18.67 -12.11 14.38
CA LYS A 152 19.61 -11.27 13.61
C LYS A 152 19.53 -9.81 14.04
N LEU A 153 18.32 -9.25 14.16
CA LEU A 153 18.11 -7.88 14.63
C LEU A 153 18.69 -7.66 16.04
N GLN A 154 18.45 -8.59 16.96
CA GLN A 154 18.98 -8.53 18.33
C GLN A 154 20.51 -8.45 18.32
N LYS A 155 21.17 -9.27 17.50
CA LYS A 155 22.62 -9.27 17.37
C LYS A 155 23.15 -7.92 16.87
N VAL A 156 22.57 -7.39 15.79
CA VAL A 156 22.98 -6.08 15.22
C VAL A 156 22.74 -4.93 16.22
N ALA A 157 21.62 -4.96 16.93
CA ALA A 157 21.30 -3.97 17.96
C ALA A 157 22.26 -4.05 19.16
N ALA A 158 22.60 -5.25 19.63
CA ALA A 158 23.54 -5.45 20.73
C ALA A 158 24.97 -5.00 20.35
N GLU A 159 25.42 -5.29 19.13
CA GLU A 159 26.70 -4.81 18.61
C GLU A 159 26.74 -3.28 18.53
N SER A 160 25.65 -2.65 18.08
CA SER A 160 25.54 -1.19 18.02
C SER A 160 25.59 -0.56 19.43
N ALA A 161 24.85 -1.14 20.38
CA ALA A 161 24.87 -0.70 21.78
C ALA A 161 26.24 -0.86 22.44
N SER A 162 26.98 -1.93 22.13
CA SER A 162 28.32 -2.17 22.68
C SER A 162 29.37 -1.14 22.24
N LYS A 163 29.13 -0.48 21.11
CA LYS A 163 30.04 0.52 20.53
C LYS A 163 29.71 1.94 20.98
N ASP A 164 28.62 2.14 21.73
CA ASP A 164 28.13 3.45 22.17
C ASP A 164 27.93 4.44 21.00
N VAL A 165 27.36 3.95 19.90
CA VAL A 165 27.07 4.75 18.69
C VAL A 165 25.57 4.98 18.56
N ASP A 166 25.19 6.19 18.16
CA ASP A 166 23.81 6.53 17.83
C ASP A 166 23.23 5.56 16.80
N CYS A 167 22.04 5.04 17.10
CA CYS A 167 21.33 4.10 16.24
C CYS A 167 20.17 4.80 15.52
N ASP A 168 20.23 4.85 14.19
CA ASP A 168 19.06 5.20 13.39
C ASP A 168 18.06 4.03 13.40
N VAL A 169 17.13 4.07 14.35
CA VAL A 169 16.09 3.05 14.52
C VAL A 169 15.16 2.94 13.31
N ARG A 170 15.00 4.00 12.53
CA ARG A 170 14.18 3.98 11.31
C ARG A 170 14.87 3.14 10.25
N ASP A 171 16.16 3.38 10.05
CA ASP A 171 16.95 2.59 9.10
C ASP A 171 17.09 1.13 9.54
N LEU A 172 17.37 0.87 10.83
CA LEU A 172 17.47 -0.47 11.40
C LEU A 172 16.17 -1.28 11.21
N MET A 173 15.02 -0.71 11.58
CA MET A 173 13.73 -1.41 11.43
C MET A 173 13.34 -1.59 9.97
N ALA A 174 13.78 -0.71 9.09
CA ALA A 174 13.58 -0.86 7.66
C ALA A 174 14.41 -2.04 7.10
N ARG A 175 15.67 -2.20 7.52
CA ARG A 175 16.48 -3.37 7.17
C ARG A 175 15.86 -4.68 7.70
N PHE A 176 15.47 -4.69 8.97
CA PHE A 176 14.77 -5.83 9.59
C PHE A 176 13.52 -6.24 8.82
N THR A 177 12.65 -5.29 8.49
CA THR A 177 11.39 -5.59 7.79
C THR A 177 11.59 -5.97 6.33
N THR A 178 12.72 -5.56 5.71
CA THR A 178 13.14 -6.07 4.40
C THR A 178 13.50 -7.55 4.49
N ASP A 179 14.32 -7.94 5.46
CA ASP A 179 14.67 -9.36 5.69
C ASP A 179 13.45 -10.19 6.05
N PHE A 180 12.58 -9.66 6.90
CA PHE A 180 11.32 -10.30 7.28
C PHE A 180 10.46 -10.62 6.06
N ILE A 181 10.18 -9.62 5.21
CA ILE A 181 9.35 -9.86 4.02
C ILE A 181 10.08 -10.71 2.99
N GLY A 182 11.41 -10.72 2.99
CA GLY A 182 12.19 -11.62 2.17
C GLY A 182 12.07 -13.08 2.57
N ALA A 183 12.24 -13.35 3.86
CA ALA A 183 12.12 -14.69 4.41
C ALA A 183 10.68 -15.20 4.28
N CYS A 184 9.69 -14.47 4.79
CA CYS A 184 8.30 -14.90 4.78
C CYS A 184 7.63 -14.79 3.39
N GLY A 185 7.98 -13.76 2.61
CA GLY A 185 7.35 -13.48 1.33
C GLY A 185 7.98 -14.20 0.15
N PHE A 186 9.32 -14.28 0.11
CA PHE A 186 10.05 -14.82 -1.05
C PHE A 186 10.79 -16.12 -0.72
N GLY A 187 10.93 -16.48 0.55
CA GLY A 187 11.80 -17.57 0.99
C GLY A 187 13.28 -17.31 0.69
N ILE A 188 13.68 -16.04 0.63
CA ILE A 188 15.03 -15.60 0.32
C ILE A 188 15.60 -14.89 1.54
N ASP A 189 16.82 -15.25 1.93
CA ASP A 189 17.59 -14.43 2.86
C ASP A 189 18.15 -13.21 2.11
N MET A 190 17.65 -12.03 2.42
CA MET A 190 18.03 -10.79 1.74
C MET A 190 19.28 -10.15 2.33
N ASP A 191 19.67 -10.57 3.54
CA ASP A 191 20.79 -10.07 4.33
C ASP A 191 20.84 -8.53 4.45
N ALA A 192 19.68 -7.87 4.40
CA ALA A 192 19.54 -6.41 4.45
C ALA A 192 19.92 -5.83 5.82
N LEU A 193 19.85 -6.62 6.90
CA LEU A 193 20.38 -6.23 8.20
C LEU A 193 21.90 -6.00 8.18
N ASN A 194 22.64 -6.79 7.41
CA ASN A 194 24.10 -6.70 7.32
C ASN A 194 24.57 -5.84 6.14
N ASP A 195 23.81 -5.81 5.03
CA ASP A 195 24.14 -5.05 3.82
C ASP A 195 23.03 -4.03 3.44
N ASP A 196 23.31 -2.73 3.64
CA ASP A 196 22.39 -1.64 3.27
C ASP A 196 22.26 -1.46 1.73
N ASN A 197 23.12 -2.10 0.94
CA ASN A 197 23.05 -2.08 -0.52
C ASN A 197 22.38 -3.33 -1.10
N SER A 198 21.76 -4.17 -0.28
CA SER A 198 21.07 -5.35 -0.76
C SER A 198 20.03 -4.96 -1.83
N LEU A 199 19.87 -5.84 -2.83
CA LEU A 199 18.99 -5.57 -3.99
C LEU A 199 17.59 -5.14 -3.54
N PHE A 200 17.04 -5.81 -2.52
CA PHE A 200 15.72 -5.54 -2.01
C PHE A 200 15.65 -4.24 -1.21
N ARG A 201 16.71 -3.85 -0.50
CA ARG A 201 16.78 -2.55 0.16
C ARG A 201 16.72 -1.40 -0.84
N VAL A 202 17.51 -1.49 -1.92
CA VAL A 202 17.51 -0.52 -3.02
C VAL A 202 16.17 -0.49 -3.73
N LEU A 203 15.60 -1.67 -4.01
CA LEU A 203 14.27 -1.79 -4.60
C LEU A 203 13.20 -1.14 -3.70
N GLY A 204 13.15 -1.46 -2.41
CA GLY A 204 12.21 -0.88 -1.44
C GLY A 204 12.27 0.64 -1.38
N ARG A 205 13.49 1.21 -1.25
CA ARG A 205 13.70 2.67 -1.29
C ARG A 205 13.18 3.29 -2.59
N SER A 206 13.32 2.61 -3.73
CA SER A 206 12.84 3.13 -5.04
C SER A 206 11.32 3.17 -5.21
N ILE A 207 10.57 2.40 -4.42
CA ILE A 207 9.09 2.39 -4.42
C ILE A 207 8.56 3.66 -3.75
N PHE A 208 9.14 4.01 -2.60
CA PHE A 208 8.63 5.09 -1.73
C PHE A 208 9.34 6.43 -1.94
N ASN A 209 10.53 6.46 -2.55
CA ASN A 209 11.17 7.70 -2.98
C ASN A 209 10.51 8.22 -4.27
N LEU A 210 9.61 9.20 -4.10
CA LEU A 210 9.01 9.93 -5.21
C LEU A 210 9.97 11.05 -5.64
N SER A 211 10.52 10.94 -6.85
CA SER A 211 11.24 12.06 -7.46
C SER A 211 10.30 13.22 -7.78
N VAL A 212 10.83 14.44 -7.87
CA VAL A 212 10.06 15.63 -8.29
C VAL A 212 9.31 15.39 -9.61
N PHE A 213 9.96 14.70 -10.56
CA PHE A 213 9.33 14.30 -11.82
C PHE A 213 8.15 13.34 -11.61
N ARG A 214 8.24 12.37 -10.69
CA ARG A 214 7.11 11.49 -10.35
C ARG A 214 5.97 12.26 -9.69
N MET A 215 6.28 13.18 -8.78
CA MET A 215 5.28 14.04 -8.13
C MET A 215 4.56 14.93 -9.15
N PHE A 216 5.30 15.45 -10.14
CA PHE A 216 4.74 16.17 -11.28
C PHE A 216 3.79 15.28 -12.10
N LEU A 217 4.18 14.05 -12.44
CA LEU A 217 3.31 13.12 -13.18
C LEU A 217 2.03 12.76 -12.41
N ILE A 218 2.12 12.55 -11.09
CA ILE A 218 0.95 12.31 -10.23
C ILE A 218 0.03 13.54 -10.25
N THR A 219 0.59 14.74 -10.13
CA THR A 219 -0.17 16.00 -10.19
C THR A 219 -0.87 16.16 -11.53
N ILE A 220 -0.19 15.92 -12.65
CA ILE A 220 -0.81 15.96 -13.98
C ILE A 220 -1.96 14.96 -14.10
N LYS A 221 -1.81 13.76 -13.53
CA LYS A 221 -2.86 12.75 -13.53
C LYS A 221 -4.08 13.18 -12.72
N ASP A 222 -3.88 13.78 -11.56
CA ASP A 222 -4.97 14.29 -10.72
C ASP A 222 -5.69 15.49 -11.35
N LEU A 223 -4.94 16.38 -12.01
CA LEU A 223 -5.49 17.55 -12.72
C LEU A 223 -6.21 17.17 -14.02
N PHE A 224 -5.76 16.11 -14.68
CA PHE A 224 -6.21 15.69 -16.00
C PHE A 224 -6.50 14.18 -16.04
N PRO A 225 -7.49 13.68 -15.29
CA PRO A 225 -7.74 12.24 -15.13
C PRO A 225 -8.03 11.53 -16.46
N ASN A 226 -8.64 12.23 -17.42
CA ASN A 226 -8.92 11.69 -18.76
C ASN A 226 -7.66 11.44 -19.61
N PHE A 227 -6.52 12.04 -19.22
CA PHE A 227 -5.24 11.93 -19.91
C PHE A 227 -4.31 10.90 -19.27
N GLU A 228 -4.76 10.19 -18.23
CA GLU A 228 -3.98 9.11 -17.58
C GLU A 228 -3.42 8.12 -18.61
N LYS A 229 -4.19 7.86 -19.68
CA LYS A 229 -3.83 6.92 -20.73
C LYS A 229 -2.57 7.30 -21.52
N ILE A 230 -2.12 8.54 -21.48
CA ILE A 230 -0.99 9.04 -22.29
C ILE A 230 0.28 9.16 -21.43
N LEU A 231 0.15 9.12 -20.10
CA LEU A 231 1.28 9.24 -19.19
C LEU A 231 2.13 7.97 -19.18
N PRO A 232 3.47 8.10 -19.00
CA PRO A 232 4.35 6.95 -18.95
C PRO A 232 4.01 6.05 -17.75
N PRO A 233 4.13 4.71 -17.88
CA PRO A 233 3.87 3.78 -16.80
C PRO A 233 4.91 3.93 -15.68
N PHE A 234 4.54 3.46 -14.50
CA PHE A 234 5.39 3.29 -13.33
C PHE A 234 6.56 2.37 -13.66
N SER A 235 7.75 2.80 -13.22
CA SER A 235 9.08 2.18 -13.36
C SER A 235 9.10 0.78 -14.01
N THR A 236 9.48 0.72 -15.29
CA THR A 236 9.67 -0.54 -16.03
C THR A 236 10.76 -1.42 -15.44
N ARG A 237 11.80 -0.81 -14.84
CA ARG A 237 12.91 -1.51 -14.19
C ARG A 237 12.44 -2.35 -13.00
N PHE A 238 11.60 -1.76 -12.13
CA PHE A 238 11.12 -2.46 -10.92
C PHE A 238 10.34 -3.73 -11.26
N LYS A 239 9.45 -3.62 -12.26
CA LYS A 239 8.70 -4.76 -12.78
C LYS A 239 9.65 -5.85 -13.30
N LYS A 240 10.68 -5.47 -14.06
CA LYS A 240 11.65 -6.42 -14.63
C LYS A 240 12.43 -7.15 -13.53
N ASP A 241 12.92 -6.43 -12.54
CA ASP A 241 13.71 -7.01 -11.45
C ASP A 241 12.89 -8.01 -10.63
N LEU A 242 11.66 -7.65 -10.23
CA LEU A 242 10.76 -8.58 -9.55
C LEU A 242 10.35 -9.78 -10.40
N THR A 243 10.10 -9.58 -11.70
CA THR A 243 9.78 -10.70 -12.59
C THR A 243 10.94 -11.68 -12.64
N ASN A 244 12.17 -11.18 -12.79
CA ASN A 244 13.37 -12.02 -12.82
C ASN A 244 13.58 -12.77 -11.50
N ILE A 245 13.38 -12.12 -10.36
CA ILE A 245 13.46 -12.76 -9.03
C ILE A 245 12.43 -13.88 -8.94
N PHE A 246 11.18 -13.61 -9.28
CA PHE A 246 10.11 -14.60 -9.20
C PHE A 246 10.37 -15.81 -10.12
N THR A 247 10.74 -15.56 -11.37
CA THR A 247 11.06 -16.62 -12.33
C THR A 247 12.24 -17.45 -11.86
N LYS A 248 13.31 -16.84 -11.33
CA LYS A 248 14.46 -17.56 -10.78
C LYS A 248 14.06 -18.45 -9.61
N VAL A 249 13.25 -17.95 -8.67
CA VAL A 249 12.75 -18.74 -7.54
C VAL A 249 11.88 -19.90 -8.02
N GLN A 250 11.00 -19.67 -9.00
CA GLN A 250 10.20 -20.75 -9.62
C GLN A 250 11.06 -21.81 -10.29
N GLU A 251 12.09 -21.41 -11.03
CA GLU A 251 13.03 -22.31 -11.73
C GLU A 251 13.84 -23.16 -10.74
N GLU A 252 14.43 -22.53 -9.71
CA GLU A 252 15.18 -23.22 -8.65
C GLU A 252 14.31 -24.25 -7.92
N ARG A 253 13.03 -23.93 -7.72
CA ARG A 253 12.06 -24.82 -7.07
C ARG A 253 11.41 -25.81 -8.02
N LYS A 254 11.65 -25.74 -9.33
CA LYS A 254 10.92 -26.51 -10.37
C LYS A 254 9.39 -26.42 -10.21
N GLY A 255 8.88 -25.27 -9.74
CA GLY A 255 7.45 -25.08 -9.42
C GLY A 255 6.91 -25.91 -8.25
N GLN A 256 7.79 -26.47 -7.41
CA GLN A 256 7.42 -27.25 -6.23
C GLN A 256 7.52 -26.41 -4.93
N HIS A 257 6.89 -26.92 -3.88
CA HIS A 257 6.97 -26.28 -2.57
C HIS A 257 8.37 -26.48 -2.01
N SER A 258 8.94 -25.42 -1.44
CA SER A 258 10.22 -25.47 -0.72
C SER A 258 10.09 -26.10 0.67
N GLY A 259 8.86 -26.18 1.21
CA GLY A 259 8.61 -26.63 2.58
C GLY A 259 8.88 -25.56 3.64
N ARG A 260 9.38 -24.38 3.22
CA ARG A 260 9.61 -23.22 4.10
C ARG A 260 8.32 -22.53 4.51
N ASN A 261 7.20 -22.87 3.86
CA ASN A 261 5.88 -22.26 4.09
C ASN A 261 5.85 -20.75 3.83
N ASP A 262 6.66 -20.28 2.87
CA ASP A 262 6.66 -18.89 2.44
C ASP A 262 5.48 -18.55 1.51
N PHE A 263 5.33 -17.27 1.18
CA PHE A 263 4.25 -16.78 0.32
C PHE A 263 4.39 -17.26 -1.14
N VAL A 264 5.59 -17.60 -1.63
CA VAL A 264 5.76 -18.19 -2.97
C VAL A 264 5.21 -19.61 -3.01
N ASP A 265 5.47 -20.43 -1.98
CA ASP A 265 4.87 -21.77 -1.86
C ASP A 265 3.34 -21.70 -1.89
N LEU A 266 2.77 -20.69 -1.22
CA LEU A 266 1.35 -20.42 -1.29
C LEU A 266 0.91 -20.01 -2.70
N LEU A 267 1.58 -19.07 -3.37
CA LEU A 267 1.19 -18.67 -4.74
C LEU A 267 1.19 -19.85 -5.70
N LEU A 268 2.17 -20.76 -5.60
CA LEU A 268 2.22 -22.01 -6.36
C LEU A 268 1.07 -22.96 -6.02
N GLU A 269 0.69 -23.07 -4.74
CA GLU A 269 -0.49 -23.83 -4.31
C GLU A 269 -1.79 -23.25 -4.93
N LEU A 270 -1.89 -21.92 -5.00
CA LEU A 270 -3.05 -21.22 -5.54
C LEU A 270 -3.12 -21.29 -7.07
N GLU A 271 -1.97 -21.29 -7.75
CA GLU A 271 -1.86 -21.49 -9.20
C GLU A 271 -2.41 -22.86 -9.61
N LYS A 272 -2.04 -23.92 -8.87
CA LYS A 272 -2.53 -25.29 -9.11
C LYS A 272 -4.05 -25.45 -8.96
N LYS A 273 -4.72 -24.55 -8.23
CA LYS A 273 -6.18 -24.53 -8.09
C LYS A 273 -6.90 -23.93 -9.31
N GLY A 274 -6.18 -23.55 -10.36
CA GLY A 274 -6.73 -23.09 -11.64
C GLY A 274 -7.50 -21.78 -11.57
N LYS A 275 -8.48 -21.62 -12.45
CA LYS A 275 -9.32 -20.41 -12.52
C LYS A 275 -10.16 -20.24 -11.27
N ILE A 276 -10.22 -19.00 -10.78
CA ILE A 276 -11.14 -18.56 -9.74
C ILE A 276 -12.44 -18.15 -10.43
N VAL A 277 -13.55 -18.70 -9.98
CA VAL A 277 -14.88 -18.37 -10.49
C VAL A 277 -15.75 -17.90 -9.33
N GLY A 278 -16.49 -16.83 -9.53
CA GLY A 278 -17.43 -16.33 -8.52
C GLY A 278 -18.48 -15.38 -9.09
N PRO A 279 -19.51 -15.04 -8.30
CA PRO A 279 -20.54 -14.10 -8.71
C PRO A 279 -19.96 -12.69 -8.82
N SER A 280 -20.22 -12.04 -9.95
CA SER A 280 -19.84 -10.65 -10.25
C SER A 280 -20.55 -9.68 -9.30
N ILE A 281 -19.87 -8.60 -8.95
CA ILE A 281 -20.44 -7.43 -8.26
C ILE A 281 -20.61 -6.24 -9.20
N GLU A 282 -20.16 -6.37 -10.45
CA GLU A 282 -20.19 -5.31 -11.47
C GLU A 282 -21.20 -5.59 -12.59
N LYS A 283 -21.53 -6.86 -12.84
CA LYS A 283 -22.37 -7.29 -13.95
C LYS A 283 -23.51 -8.17 -13.49
N THR A 284 -24.68 -7.95 -14.07
CA THR A 284 -25.88 -8.75 -13.88
C THR A 284 -26.32 -9.34 -15.22
N ASN A 285 -26.87 -10.55 -15.17
CA ASN A 285 -27.54 -11.18 -16.31
C ASN A 285 -28.90 -10.51 -16.58
N ALA A 286 -29.51 -10.86 -17.71
CA ALA A 286 -30.82 -10.32 -18.11
C ALA A 286 -31.96 -10.68 -17.13
N ASP A 287 -31.80 -11.75 -16.36
CA ASP A 287 -32.73 -12.21 -15.33
C ASP A 287 -32.53 -11.53 -13.95
N GLY A 288 -31.57 -10.59 -13.86
CA GLY A 288 -31.24 -9.89 -12.62
C GLY A 288 -30.28 -10.63 -11.68
N THR A 289 -29.84 -11.84 -12.03
CA THR A 289 -28.84 -12.57 -11.24
C THR A 289 -27.42 -12.04 -11.48
N PRO A 290 -26.47 -12.16 -10.52
CA PRO A 290 -25.07 -11.82 -10.76
C PRO A 290 -24.47 -12.64 -11.91
N ALA A 291 -23.82 -11.97 -12.85
CA ALA A 291 -23.08 -12.66 -13.91
C ALA A 291 -21.87 -13.41 -13.31
N GLN A 292 -21.30 -14.34 -14.08
CA GLN A 292 -20.09 -15.05 -13.66
C GLN A 292 -18.85 -14.20 -13.94
N ALA A 293 -17.99 -14.05 -12.93
CA ALA A 293 -16.68 -13.44 -13.05
C ALA A 293 -15.59 -14.49 -12.88
N GLU A 294 -14.51 -14.35 -13.66
CA GLU A 294 -13.40 -15.30 -13.66
C GLU A 294 -12.05 -14.58 -13.58
N LEU A 295 -11.10 -15.22 -12.89
CA LEU A 295 -9.73 -14.74 -12.80
C LEU A 295 -8.75 -15.93 -12.77
N GLU A 296 -7.71 -15.85 -13.58
CA GLU A 296 -6.62 -16.82 -13.58
C GLU A 296 -5.40 -16.26 -12.87
N MET A 297 -4.73 -17.07 -12.04
CA MET A 297 -3.50 -16.68 -11.32
C MET A 297 -2.28 -16.87 -12.23
N ASP A 298 -2.22 -16.11 -13.33
CA ASP A 298 -1.07 -16.15 -14.23
C ASP A 298 0.20 -15.56 -13.60
N VAL A 299 1.36 -15.75 -14.24
CA VAL A 299 2.65 -15.23 -13.78
C VAL A 299 2.61 -13.71 -13.55
N LYS A 300 1.86 -12.95 -14.37
CA LYS A 300 1.77 -11.49 -14.23
C LYS A 300 1.04 -11.12 -12.94
N ILE A 301 -0.07 -11.80 -12.63
CA ILE A 301 -0.83 -11.59 -11.41
C ILE A 301 -0.05 -12.05 -10.18
N MET A 302 0.69 -13.16 -10.27
CA MET A 302 1.56 -13.62 -9.18
C MET A 302 2.67 -12.61 -8.87
N VAL A 303 3.38 -12.12 -9.90
CA VAL A 303 4.40 -11.06 -9.74
C VAL A 303 3.78 -9.77 -9.20
N ALA A 304 2.57 -9.41 -9.61
CA ALA A 304 1.85 -8.25 -9.07
C ALA A 304 1.50 -8.44 -7.59
N GLN A 305 1.16 -9.64 -7.13
CA GLN A 305 0.95 -9.90 -5.71
C GLN A 305 2.26 -9.78 -4.94
N LEU A 306 3.35 -10.38 -5.43
CA LEU A 306 4.66 -10.27 -4.79
C LEU A 306 5.12 -8.82 -4.65
N PHE A 307 4.89 -8.00 -5.68
CA PHE A 307 5.12 -6.56 -5.62
C PHE A 307 4.44 -5.91 -4.42
N ILE A 308 3.13 -6.11 -4.27
CA ILE A 308 2.38 -5.41 -3.24
C ILE A 308 2.68 -5.96 -1.85
N PHE A 309 2.89 -7.27 -1.70
CA PHE A 309 3.25 -7.86 -0.41
C PHE A 309 4.64 -7.42 0.03
N PHE A 310 5.60 -7.30 -0.90
CA PHE A 310 6.90 -6.70 -0.63
C PHE A 310 6.77 -5.25 -0.16
N ALA A 311 6.11 -4.40 -0.97
CA ALA A 311 5.99 -2.98 -0.68
C ALA A 311 5.25 -2.72 0.64
N ALA A 312 4.11 -3.40 0.86
CA ALA A 312 3.30 -3.23 2.05
C ALA A 312 3.96 -3.82 3.30
N GLY A 313 4.58 -5.00 3.19
CA GLY A 313 5.18 -5.71 4.31
C GLY A 313 6.41 -5.03 4.90
N PHE A 314 7.21 -4.37 4.06
CA PHE A 314 8.41 -3.65 4.48
C PHE A 314 8.08 -2.27 5.10
N GLU A 315 7.50 -1.35 4.32
CA GLU A 315 7.48 0.07 4.69
C GLU A 315 6.56 0.39 5.86
N THR A 316 5.37 -0.24 5.89
CA THR A 316 4.37 0.02 6.95
C THR A 316 4.83 -0.52 8.29
N SER A 317 5.34 -1.77 8.31
CA SER A 317 5.90 -2.42 9.49
C SER A 317 7.13 -1.68 10.00
N SER A 318 8.01 -1.22 9.10
CA SER A 318 9.17 -0.41 9.48
C SER A 318 8.73 0.85 10.19
N SER A 319 7.73 1.56 9.63
CA SER A 319 7.27 2.85 10.17
C SER A 319 6.64 2.68 11.54
N ALA A 320 5.75 1.68 11.68
CA ALA A 320 5.07 1.39 12.94
C ALA A 320 6.07 1.00 14.03
N THR A 321 7.01 0.10 13.73
CA THR A 321 7.99 -0.38 14.71
C THR A 321 9.02 0.68 15.07
N SER A 322 9.55 1.44 14.12
CA SER A 322 10.47 2.54 14.41
C SER A 322 9.82 3.64 15.25
N TYR A 323 8.54 3.96 14.95
CA TYR A 323 7.81 4.94 15.74
C TYR A 323 7.49 4.42 17.14
N THR A 324 7.20 3.12 17.28
CA THR A 324 7.02 2.47 18.59
C THR A 324 8.29 2.58 19.43
N LEU A 325 9.45 2.24 18.86
CA LEU A 325 10.74 2.37 19.56
C LEU A 325 11.03 3.81 19.96
N HIS A 326 10.76 4.78 19.07
CA HIS A 326 10.87 6.19 19.37
C HIS A 326 9.99 6.57 20.57
N GLN A 327 8.70 6.20 20.56
CA GLN A 327 7.80 6.50 21.69
C GLN A 327 8.26 5.84 23.00
N LEU A 328 8.73 4.59 22.97
CA LEU A 328 9.25 3.92 24.16
C LEU A 328 10.48 4.63 24.74
N ALA A 329 11.38 5.13 23.90
CA ALA A 329 12.57 5.86 24.36
C ALA A 329 12.21 7.12 25.17
N TYR A 330 11.16 7.85 24.77
CA TYR A 330 10.65 9.03 25.49
C TYR A 330 9.73 8.70 26.67
N ASN A 331 9.27 7.46 26.82
CA ASN A 331 8.31 7.03 27.83
C ASN A 331 8.83 5.83 28.62
N GLN A 332 9.89 6.05 29.42
CA GLN A 332 10.62 5.02 30.19
C GLN A 332 9.71 4.15 31.08
N ASN A 333 8.70 4.75 31.70
CA ASN A 333 7.69 4.07 32.51
C ASN A 333 6.78 3.12 31.70
N VAL A 334 6.59 3.37 30.40
CA VAL A 334 5.92 2.42 29.49
C VAL A 334 6.91 1.35 29.02
N GLN A 335 8.15 1.74 28.70
CA GLN A 335 9.22 0.80 28.33
C GLN A 335 9.46 -0.26 29.41
N GLU A 336 9.50 0.15 30.68
CA GLU A 336 9.68 -0.78 31.81
C GLU A 336 8.50 -1.76 31.91
N LYS A 337 7.26 -1.31 31.71
CA LYS A 337 6.09 -2.20 31.71
C LYS A 337 6.18 -3.27 30.62
N VAL A 338 6.50 -2.86 29.40
CA VAL A 338 6.70 -3.77 28.26
C VAL A 338 7.82 -4.76 28.57
N TYR A 339 8.92 -4.31 29.16
CA TYR A 339 10.03 -5.19 29.54
C TYR A 339 9.61 -6.23 30.58
N GLN A 340 8.81 -5.85 31.58
CA GLN A 340 8.27 -6.79 32.57
C GLN A 340 7.29 -7.79 31.97
N GLU A 341 6.49 -7.39 30.97
CA GLU A 341 5.64 -8.30 30.21
C GLU A 341 6.48 -9.30 29.40
N ILE A 342 7.56 -8.84 28.74
CA ILE A 342 8.48 -9.71 27.99
C ILE A 342 9.18 -10.72 28.91
N LYS A 343 9.49 -10.36 30.17
CA LYS A 343 10.06 -11.33 31.14
C LYS A 343 9.15 -12.53 31.41
N LEU A 344 7.85 -12.45 31.09
CA LEU A 344 6.95 -13.60 31.16
C LEU A 344 7.31 -14.69 30.15
N LEU A 345 8.15 -14.41 29.14
CA LEU A 345 8.75 -15.43 28.26
C LEU A 345 9.57 -16.47 29.02
N ALA A 346 9.98 -16.21 30.27
CA ALA A 346 10.56 -17.23 31.14
C ALA A 346 9.64 -18.45 31.34
N LYS A 347 8.31 -18.29 31.18
CA LYS A 347 7.34 -19.38 31.19
C LYS A 347 7.39 -20.26 29.93
N TYR A 348 8.10 -19.81 28.90
CA TYR A 348 8.22 -20.44 27.58
C TYR A 348 9.70 -20.74 27.24
N ASP A 349 10.50 -21.13 28.24
CA ASP A 349 11.94 -21.41 28.10
C ASP A 349 12.75 -20.25 27.49
N ASN A 350 12.27 -19.01 27.65
CA ASN A 350 12.81 -17.80 27.00
C ASN A 350 12.83 -17.88 25.46
N LYS A 351 11.96 -18.71 24.86
CA LYS A 351 11.84 -18.83 23.41
C LYS A 351 10.64 -18.05 22.91
N LEU A 352 10.86 -17.28 21.84
CA LEU A 352 9.77 -16.67 21.09
C LEU A 352 9.01 -17.76 20.34
N SER A 353 7.69 -17.79 20.50
CA SER A 353 6.78 -18.66 19.74
C SER A 353 5.52 -17.88 19.41
N TYR A 354 4.68 -18.35 18.48
CA TYR A 354 3.46 -17.63 18.14
C TYR A 354 2.49 -17.50 19.34
N ASP A 355 2.52 -18.48 20.25
CA ASP A 355 1.63 -18.54 21.42
C ASP A 355 2.26 -17.95 22.70
N ALA A 356 3.54 -17.56 22.65
CA ALA A 356 4.31 -16.99 23.74
C ALA A 356 4.46 -15.48 23.53
#